data_AF-A0A7S2MSH7-F1
#
_entry.id   AF-A0A7S2MSH7-F1
#
_cell.length_a   1.000
_cell.length_b   1.000
_cell.length_c   1.000
_cell.angle_alpha   90.00
_cell.angle_beta   90.00
_cell.angle_gamma   90.00
#
_symmetry.space_group_name_H-M   'P 1'
#
loop_
_entity.id
_entity.type
_entity.pdbx_description
1 polymer ?
#
loop_
_entity_poly.entity_id
_entity_poly.type
_entity_poly.pdbx_seq_one_letter_code
_entity_poly.pdbx_strand_id
1 'polypeptide(L)'
;GSLWLWQAHNKVNERLAAEEAEDGPAALFQEYAKAQWPSRTVCPHCHQLSRPQHGVTAHVQWRHDEVLRVVNEHYCLEPRFECWATISLHTQHKAPAELSATYGSLVLGII
;
A
#
# COMPACT_ATOMS: atom_id res chain seq x y z
N GLY A 1 5.66 -7.95 4.07
CA GLY A 1 5.35 -7.23 2.80
C GLY A 1 5.10 -5.77 3.08
N SER A 2 5.19 -4.90 2.08
CA SER A 2 5.14 -3.42 2.23
C SER A 2 3.91 -2.92 2.99
N LEU A 3 2.73 -3.53 2.75
CA LEU A 3 1.49 -3.13 3.41
C LEU A 3 1.51 -3.40 4.93
N TRP A 4 2.12 -4.50 5.38
CA TRP A 4 2.25 -4.80 6.80
C TRP A 4 3.11 -3.76 7.51
N LEU A 5 4.24 -3.38 6.91
CA LEU A 5 5.13 -2.37 7.48
C LEU A 5 4.44 -1.01 7.52
N TRP A 6 3.73 -0.65 6.45
CA TRP A 6 2.90 0.56 6.41
C TRP A 6 1.84 0.58 7.52
N GLN A 7 1.12 -0.52 7.77
CA GLN A 7 0.15 -0.62 8.87
C GLN A 7 0.84 -0.46 10.24
N ALA A 8 1.95 -1.16 10.46
CA ALA A 8 2.71 -1.07 11.70
C ALA A 8 3.24 0.34 11.95
N HIS A 9 3.75 1.00 10.91
CA HIS A 9 4.22 2.38 10.96
C HIS A 9 3.09 3.35 11.32
N ASN A 10 1.91 3.21 10.70
CA ASN A 10 0.76 4.06 11.02
C ASN A 10 0.20 3.84 12.42
N LYS A 11 0.32 2.63 12.99
CA LYS A 11 0.01 2.39 14.39
C LYS A 11 0.96 3.12 15.34
N VAL A 12 2.25 3.20 14.98
CA VAL A 12 3.23 4.01 15.72
C VAL A 12 2.91 5.50 15.59
N ASN A 13 2.59 5.99 14.39
CA ASN A 13 2.23 7.39 14.16
C ASN A 13 0.98 7.80 14.95
N GLU A 14 -0.03 6.93 15.06
CA GLU A 14 -1.22 7.20 15.88
C GLU A 14 -0.85 7.40 17.36
N ARG A 15 -0.03 6.51 17.93
CA ARG A 15 0.41 6.62 19.32
C ARG A 15 1.22 7.89 19.54
N LEU A 16 2.21 8.13 18.68
CA LEU A 16 3.08 9.29 18.80
C LEU A 16 2.33 10.62 18.58
N ALA A 17 1.33 10.65 17.69
CA ALA A 17 0.50 11.85 17.50
C ALA A 17 -0.28 12.22 18.77
N ALA A 18 -0.75 11.22 19.53
CA ALA A 18 -1.40 11.44 20.82
C ALA A 18 -0.40 11.95 21.88
N GLU A 19 0.78 11.32 21.97
CA GLU A 19 1.86 11.77 22.88
C GLU A 19 2.33 13.19 22.56
N GLU A 20 2.52 13.53 21.27
CA GLU A 20 2.93 14.87 20.81
C GLU A 20 1.88 15.96 21.11
N ALA A 21 0.58 15.61 21.09
CA ALA A 21 -0.50 16.52 21.43
C ALA A 21 -0.59 16.80 22.93
N GLU A 22 -0.15 15.86 23.76
CA GLU A 22 -0.19 15.96 25.22
C GLU A 22 1.06 16.65 25.80
N ASP A 23 2.26 16.46 25.22
CA ASP A 23 3.49 16.75 25.98
C ASP A 23 4.79 17.06 25.18
N GLY A 24 4.83 18.03 24.24
CA GLY A 24 6.18 18.46 23.81
C GLY A 24 6.39 19.62 22.82
N PRO A 25 7.66 20.10 22.74
CA PRO A 25 8.11 21.05 21.71
C PRO A 25 7.97 20.52 20.28
N ALA A 26 7.71 19.23 20.09
CA ALA A 26 7.36 18.63 18.80
C ALA A 26 6.02 19.16 18.24
N ALA A 27 5.06 19.56 19.11
CA ALA A 27 3.86 20.27 18.69
C ALA A 27 4.15 21.62 18.01
N LEU A 28 5.35 22.17 18.22
CA LEU A 28 5.79 23.42 17.62
C LEU A 28 6.33 23.22 16.19
N PHE A 29 6.65 21.98 15.77
CA PHE A 29 7.17 21.66 14.43
C PHE A 29 6.12 20.91 13.61
N GLN A 30 5.14 21.66 13.10
CA GLN A 30 4.02 21.14 12.30
C GLN A 30 4.49 20.30 11.10
N GLU A 31 5.67 20.57 10.53
CA GLU A 31 6.20 19.79 9.42
C GLU A 31 6.61 18.34 9.77
N TYR A 32 6.83 18.03 11.06
CA TYR A 32 7.28 16.70 11.52
C TYR A 32 6.28 15.99 12.43
N ALA A 33 5.14 16.63 12.70
CA ALA A 33 4.05 16.08 13.49
C ALA A 33 3.62 14.71 12.93
N LYS A 34 3.48 13.71 13.80
CA LYS A 34 3.05 12.39 13.34
C LYS A 34 1.61 12.44 12.89
N ALA A 35 1.37 11.88 11.72
CA ALA A 35 0.06 11.77 11.14
C ALA A 35 -0.08 10.44 10.41
N GLN A 36 -1.33 10.06 10.18
CA GLN A 36 -1.65 8.94 9.31
C GLN A 36 -1.13 9.22 7.89
N TRP A 37 -0.33 8.29 7.36
CA TRP A 37 0.26 8.38 6.02
C TRP A 37 -0.34 7.32 5.09
N PRO A 38 -0.61 7.61 3.81
CA PRO A 38 -0.49 8.92 3.17
C PRO A 38 -1.63 9.87 3.58
N SER A 39 -1.33 11.17 3.63
CA SER A 39 -2.36 12.18 3.79
C SER A 39 -3.33 12.18 2.59
N ARG A 40 -4.51 12.79 2.75
CA ARG A 40 -5.45 12.97 1.62
C ARG A 40 -4.87 13.80 0.48
N THR A 41 -3.92 14.68 0.74
CA THR A 41 -3.23 15.46 -0.30
C THR A 41 -2.26 14.60 -1.11
N VAL A 42 -1.62 13.61 -0.49
CA VAL A 42 -0.73 12.66 -1.17
C VAL A 42 -1.51 11.58 -1.92
N CYS A 43 -2.56 11.04 -1.30
CA CYS A 43 -3.39 10.01 -1.93
C CYS A 43 -4.87 10.17 -1.56
N PRO A 44 -5.65 10.94 -2.34
CA PRO A 44 -7.08 11.08 -2.10
C PRO A 44 -7.82 9.73 -2.13
N HIS A 45 -7.42 8.85 -3.05
CA HIS A 45 -8.06 7.55 -3.30
C HIS A 45 -7.75 6.49 -2.24
N CYS A 46 -6.76 6.71 -1.39
CA CYS A 46 -6.41 5.78 -0.31
C CYS A 46 -7.42 5.81 0.84
N HIS A 47 -8.18 6.91 0.97
CA HIS A 47 -9.14 7.12 2.04
C HIS A 47 -10.55 6.80 1.54
N GLN A 48 -11.25 5.91 2.23
CA GLN A 48 -12.66 5.68 1.92
C GLN A 48 -13.50 6.89 2.35
N LEU A 49 -14.47 7.26 1.50
CA LEU A 49 -15.44 8.31 1.80
C LEU A 49 -16.53 7.73 2.70
N SER A 50 -16.25 7.61 3.99
CA SER A 50 -17.28 7.21 4.96
C SER A 50 -18.12 8.44 5.33
N ARG A 51 -19.45 8.32 5.23
CA ARG A 51 -20.37 9.34 5.75
C ARG A 51 -20.16 9.44 7.26
N PRO A 52 -20.01 10.64 7.84
CA PRO A 52 -19.92 10.80 9.28
C PRO A 52 -21.16 10.17 9.93
N GLN A 53 -20.96 9.18 10.78
CA GLN A 53 -22.04 8.64 11.62
C GLN A 53 -22.04 9.42 12.94
N HIS A 54 -23.21 9.94 13.34
CA HIS A 54 -23.36 10.71 14.57
C HIS A 54 -22.91 9.87 15.78
N GLY A 55 -21.96 10.40 16.56
CA GLY A 55 -21.48 9.77 17.79
C GLY A 55 -20.41 8.68 17.61
N VAL A 56 -19.97 8.39 16.38
CA VAL A 56 -18.86 7.45 16.13
C VAL A 56 -17.58 8.27 15.89
N THR A 57 -16.53 7.99 16.68
CA THR A 57 -15.19 8.53 16.41
C THR A 57 -14.76 8.12 15.01
N ALA A 58 -14.43 9.09 14.16
CA ALA A 58 -14.13 8.86 12.76
C ALA A 58 -12.83 8.07 12.61
N HIS A 59 -12.91 6.74 12.49
CA HIS A 59 -11.78 5.92 12.10
C HIS A 59 -11.58 6.03 10.59
N VAL A 60 -10.37 6.37 10.15
CA VAL A 60 -10.04 6.40 8.72
C VAL A 60 -10.11 4.97 8.18
N GLN A 61 -10.98 4.74 7.20
CA GLN A 61 -11.01 3.47 6.47
C GLN A 61 -10.12 3.59 5.23
N TRP A 62 -9.30 2.56 5.01
CA TRP A 62 -8.26 2.57 3.97
C TRP A 62 -8.61 1.67 2.78
N ARG A 63 -8.30 2.12 1.58
CA ARG A 63 -8.23 1.30 0.37
C ARG A 63 -6.82 0.73 0.21
N HIS A 64 -6.62 -0.48 0.73
CA HIS A 64 -5.29 -1.11 0.83
C HIS A 64 -4.60 -1.32 -0.52
N ASP A 65 -5.35 -1.50 -1.60
CA ASP A 65 -4.89 -1.56 -2.99
C ASP A 65 -4.19 -0.26 -3.42
N GLU A 66 -4.84 0.89 -3.19
CA GLU A 66 -4.28 2.21 -3.51
C GLU A 66 -3.10 2.56 -2.61
N VAL A 67 -3.20 2.21 -1.32
CA VAL A 67 -2.11 2.40 -0.37
C VAL A 67 -0.87 1.64 -0.83
N LEU A 68 -1.02 0.36 -1.18
CA LEU A 68 0.11 -0.46 -1.61
C LEU A 68 0.76 0.11 -2.87
N ARG A 69 -0.05 0.58 -3.83
CA ARG A 69 0.43 1.27 -5.03
C ARG A 69 1.28 2.49 -4.66
N VAL A 70 0.76 3.38 -3.81
CA VAL A 70 1.47 4.60 -3.40
C VAL A 70 2.71 4.31 -2.57
N VAL A 71 2.68 3.33 -1.65
CA VAL A 71 3.86 2.90 -0.89
C VAL A 71 4.97 2.46 -1.84
N ASN A 72 4.64 1.61 -2.82
CA ASN A 72 5.63 1.09 -3.76
C ASN A 72 6.15 2.17 -4.73
N GLU A 73 5.30 3.11 -5.14
CA GLU A 73 5.71 4.26 -5.97
C GLU A 73 6.62 5.22 -5.18
N HIS A 74 6.24 5.57 -3.95
CA HIS A 74 6.93 6.57 -3.15
C HIS A 74 8.30 6.11 -2.65
N TYR A 75 8.44 4.83 -2.35
CA TYR A 75 9.70 4.24 -1.88
C TYR A 75 10.41 3.43 -2.97
N CYS A 76 10.11 3.67 -4.25
CA CYS A 76 10.93 3.10 -5.31
C CYS A 76 12.31 3.77 -5.33
N LEU A 77 13.38 2.96 -5.28
CA LEU A 77 14.76 3.42 -5.38
C LEU A 77 15.47 2.72 -6.55
N GLU A 78 15.78 3.47 -7.61
CA GLU A 78 16.67 2.99 -8.68
C GLU A 78 18.16 3.00 -8.22
N PRO A 79 19.01 2.08 -8.71
CA PRO A 79 18.71 0.98 -9.62
C PRO A 79 18.45 -0.35 -8.87
N ARG A 80 18.28 -0.32 -7.54
CA ARG A 80 18.35 -1.53 -6.69
C ARG A 80 17.00 -2.06 -6.17
N PHE A 81 15.87 -1.44 -6.49
CA PHE A 81 14.54 -1.99 -6.22
C PHE A 81 13.58 -1.66 -7.38
N GLU A 82 13.01 -2.70 -8.01
CA GLU A 82 12.09 -2.56 -9.14
C GLU A 82 10.87 -1.71 -8.77
N CYS A 83 10.66 -0.58 -9.46
CA CYS A 83 9.46 0.24 -9.26
C CYS A 83 8.20 -0.56 -9.61
N TRP A 84 7.10 -0.29 -8.91
CA TRP A 84 5.79 -0.88 -9.23
C TRP A 84 5.38 -0.68 -10.70
N ALA A 85 5.71 0.47 -11.30
CA ALA A 85 5.48 0.71 -12.73
C ALA A 85 6.24 -0.31 -13.60
N THR A 86 7.50 -0.58 -13.27
CA THR A 86 8.34 -1.60 -13.94
C THR A 86 7.75 -3.00 -13.74
N ILE A 87 7.36 -3.37 -12.52
CA ILE A 87 6.73 -4.68 -12.23
C ILE A 87 5.39 -4.84 -12.98
N SER A 88 4.57 -3.78 -13.02
CA SER A 88 3.26 -3.80 -13.68
C SER A 88 3.39 -3.96 -15.19
N LEU A 89 4.39 -3.32 -15.81
CA LEU A 89 4.69 -3.51 -17.23
C LEU A 89 5.15 -4.94 -17.51
N HIS A 90 6.04 -5.51 -16.68
CA HIS A 90 6.53 -6.88 -16.87
C HIS A 90 5.44 -7.94 -16.68
N THR A 91 4.49 -7.73 -15.78
CA THR A 91 3.36 -8.66 -15.57
C THR A 91 2.36 -8.62 -16.72
N GLN A 92 2.14 -7.46 -17.36
CA GLN A 92 1.30 -7.35 -18.55
C GLN A 92 1.93 -7.97 -19.80
N HIS A 93 3.26 -7.95 -19.92
CA HIS A 93 3.98 -8.54 -21.05
C HIS A 93 4.25 -10.06 -20.92
N LYS A 94 3.89 -10.70 -19.80
CA LYS A 94 4.15 -12.14 -19.57
C LYS A 94 2.87 -12.98 -19.52
N ALA A 95 2.17 -13.01 -20.64
CA ALA A 95 1.38 -14.18 -21.03
C ALA A 95 1.81 -14.61 -22.44
N PRO A 96 2.91 -15.38 -22.60
CA PRO A 96 3.10 -16.11 -23.84
C PRO A 96 2.03 -17.20 -23.91
N ALA A 97 1.23 -17.17 -24.97
CA ALA A 97 0.18 -18.16 -25.29
C ALA A 97 0.73 -19.57 -25.61
N GLU A 98 1.94 -19.94 -25.20
CA GLU A 98 2.65 -21.14 -25.65
C GLU A 98 2.90 -22.21 -24.56
N LEU A 99 2.30 -22.11 -23.37
CA LEU A 99 2.45 -23.13 -22.32
C LEU A 99 1.20 -24.00 -22.09
N SER A 100 0.26 -24.06 -23.05
CA SER A 100 -0.89 -24.97 -22.98
C SER A 100 -0.79 -26.21 -23.89
N ALA A 101 0.28 -26.37 -24.69
CA ALA A 101 0.29 -27.37 -25.76
C ALA A 101 1.14 -28.64 -25.52
N THR A 102 1.74 -28.86 -24.35
CA THR A 102 2.67 -30.01 -24.16
C THR A 102 2.27 -31.04 -23.09
N TYR A 103 1.15 -30.87 -22.37
CA TYR A 103 0.69 -31.84 -21.36
C TYR A 103 -0.62 -32.57 -21.74
N GLY A 104 -0.88 -32.74 -23.04
CA GLY A 104 -2.14 -33.32 -23.53
C GLY A 104 -2.03 -34.59 -24.38
N SER A 105 -0.85 -35.20 -24.52
CA SER A 105 -0.71 -36.35 -25.43
C SER A 105 0.35 -37.36 -24.98
N LEU A 106 0.10 -38.06 -23.87
CA LEU A 106 0.89 -39.22 -23.46
C LEU A 106 0.06 -40.18 -22.58
N VAL A 107 -1.18 -40.47 -22.98
CA VAL A 107 -1.92 -41.65 -22.47
C VAL A 107 -2.80 -42.20 -23.58
N LEU A 108 -2.24 -43.08 -24.42
CA LEU A 108 -2.95 -44.16 -25.15
C LEU A 108 -1.93 -44.89 -26.03
N GLY A 109 -1.39 -45.99 -25.53
CA GLY A 109 -0.42 -46.80 -26.25
C GLY A 109 0.19 -47.92 -25.42
N ILE A 110 -0.64 -48.76 -24.79
CA ILE A 110 -0.25 -50.11 -24.39
C ILE A 110 -1.24 -51.05 -25.06
N ILE A 111 -0.78 -51.73 -26.12
CA ILE A 111 -1.31 -53.02 -26.58
C ILE A 111 -0.24 -54.04 -26.23
#